data_AF-A0A7Y4TLT5-F1
#
_entry.id   AF-A0A7Y4TLT5-F1
#
_cell.length_a   1.000
_cell.length_b   1.000
_cell.length_c   1.000
_cell.angle_alpha   90.00
_cell.angle_beta   90.00
_cell.angle_gamma   90.00
#
_symmetry.space_group_name_H-M   'P 1'
#
loop_
_entity.id
_entity.type
_entity.pdbx_description
1 polymer ?
#
loop_
_entity_poly.entity_id
_entity_poly.type
_entity_poly.pdbx_seq_one_letter_code
_entity_poly.pdbx_strand_id
1 'polypeptide(L)'
;MIDIDKIVKRDADKVRTLSEFARKFLVELNGEMTHFDVEEVKFDGDHWVVAVSFLRKISEPNELQRTLGILERRIYKRITIDWKKQQVLGMSDWSPERREAV
;
A
#
# COMPACT_ATOMS: atom_id res chain seq x y z
N MET A 1 7.97 -29.22 -19.19
CA MET A 1 8.98 -28.36 -18.52
C MET A 1 8.36 -26.99 -18.37
N ILE A 2 7.88 -26.65 -17.17
CA ILE A 2 7.34 -25.31 -16.92
C ILE A 2 8.55 -24.42 -16.64
N ASP A 3 8.66 -23.37 -17.42
CA ASP A 3 9.73 -22.39 -17.38
C ASP A 3 9.54 -21.51 -16.13
N ILE A 4 10.22 -21.85 -15.04
CA ILE A 4 10.08 -21.21 -13.73
C ILE A 4 10.48 -19.72 -13.82
N ASP A 5 11.44 -19.36 -14.70
CA ASP A 5 11.86 -17.99 -14.93
C ASP A 5 10.77 -17.11 -15.57
N LYS A 6 9.83 -17.70 -16.32
CA LYS A 6 8.66 -16.98 -16.85
C LYS A 6 7.60 -16.70 -15.79
N ILE A 7 7.49 -17.52 -14.74
CA ILE A 7 6.54 -17.29 -13.64
C ILE A 7 7.03 -16.13 -12.77
N VAL A 8 8.32 -16.14 -12.42
CA VAL A 8 8.93 -15.08 -11.58
C VAL A 8 8.90 -13.71 -12.27
N LYS A 9 9.13 -13.65 -13.59
CA LYS A 9 9.03 -12.39 -14.36
C LYS A 9 7.58 -11.91 -14.54
N ARG A 10 6.60 -12.81 -14.73
CA ARG A 10 5.18 -12.44 -14.87
C ARG A 10 4.62 -11.79 -13.60
N ASP A 11 5.06 -12.24 -12.44
CA ASP A 11 4.60 -11.69 -11.17
C ASP A 11 5.28 -10.36 -10.83
N ALA A 12 6.52 -10.11 -11.27
CA ALA A 12 7.18 -8.81 -11.05
C ALA A 12 6.46 -7.65 -11.76
N ASP A 13 6.09 -7.82 -13.03
CA ASP A 13 5.31 -6.82 -13.76
C ASP A 13 3.93 -6.60 -13.13
N LYS A 14 3.31 -7.69 -12.69
CA LYS A 14 2.00 -7.65 -12.02
C LYS A 14 2.06 -6.94 -10.67
N VAL A 15 3.07 -7.22 -9.87
CA VAL A 15 3.35 -6.55 -8.58
C VAL A 15 3.56 -5.06 -8.82
N ARG A 16 4.32 -4.68 -9.86
CA ARG A 16 4.50 -3.27 -10.23
C ARG A 16 3.17 -2.61 -10.59
N THR A 17 2.35 -3.23 -11.42
CA THR A 17 1.04 -2.68 -11.82
C THR A 17 0.08 -2.57 -10.63
N LEU A 18 0.02 -3.58 -9.76
CA LEU A 18 -0.79 -3.55 -8.54
C LEU A 18 -0.35 -2.44 -7.58
N SER A 19 0.96 -2.22 -7.46
CA SER A 19 1.55 -1.15 -6.67
C SER A 19 1.20 0.24 -7.21
N GLU A 20 1.32 0.43 -8.53
CA GLU A 20 0.92 1.68 -9.20
C GLU A 20 -0.57 1.95 -9.06
N PHE A 21 -1.40 0.92 -9.18
CA PHE A 21 -2.85 1.02 -9.01
C PHE A 21 -3.22 1.42 -7.57
N ALA A 22 -2.63 0.76 -6.57
CA ALA A 22 -2.79 1.10 -5.16
C ALA A 22 -2.35 2.55 -4.87
N ARG A 23 -1.24 3.00 -5.46
CA ARG A 23 -0.75 4.38 -5.33
C ARG A 23 -1.77 5.38 -5.89
N LYS A 24 -2.25 5.18 -7.13
CA LYS A 24 -3.23 6.08 -7.77
C LYS A 24 -4.51 6.18 -6.95
N PHE A 25 -5.06 5.03 -6.53
CA PHE A 25 -6.25 4.97 -5.68
C PHE A 25 -6.08 5.77 -4.38
N LEU A 26 -4.94 5.65 -3.72
CA LEU A 26 -4.69 6.39 -2.48
C LEU A 26 -4.48 7.89 -2.67
N VAL A 27 -3.89 8.31 -3.80
CA VAL A 27 -3.79 9.73 -4.16
C VAL A 27 -5.18 10.32 -4.34
N GLU A 28 -6.07 9.61 -5.05
CA GLU A 28 -7.45 10.05 -5.24
C GLU A 28 -8.23 10.18 -3.92
N LEU A 29 -8.00 9.28 -2.95
CA LEU A 29 -8.68 9.33 -1.65
C LEU A 29 -8.09 10.34 -0.66
N ASN A 30 -6.77 10.50 -0.62
CA ASN A 30 -6.09 11.25 0.45
C ASN A 30 -5.51 12.59 0.00
N GLY A 31 -5.53 12.89 -1.31
CA GLY A 31 -4.84 14.03 -1.88
C GLY A 31 -3.33 13.81 -1.89
N GLU A 32 -2.57 14.79 -1.42
CA GLU A 32 -1.10 14.73 -1.41
C GLU A 32 -0.56 13.69 -0.43
N MET A 33 0.37 12.87 -0.91
CA MET A 33 1.11 11.88 -0.13
C MET A 33 2.58 11.93 -0.54
N THR A 34 3.49 11.80 0.42
CA THR A 34 4.93 11.72 0.19
C THR A 34 5.45 10.35 0.64
N HIS A 35 6.61 9.93 0.13
CA HIS A 35 7.30 8.70 0.56
C HIS A 35 6.39 7.46 0.56
N PHE A 36 5.81 7.14 -0.59
CA PHE A 36 4.99 5.96 -0.78
C PHE A 36 5.87 4.72 -0.96
N ASP A 37 5.71 3.75 -0.07
CA ASP A 37 6.43 2.48 -0.07
C ASP A 37 5.44 1.32 -0.14
N VAL A 38 5.78 0.29 -0.91
CA VAL A 38 5.05 -0.99 -0.97
C VAL A 38 5.71 -1.94 0.02
N GLU A 39 4.95 -2.35 1.04
CA GLU A 39 5.46 -3.16 2.15
C GLU A 39 5.31 -4.67 1.88
N GLU A 40 4.26 -5.05 1.17
CA GLU A 40 3.93 -6.45 0.84
C GLU A 40 2.95 -6.48 -0.34
N VAL A 41 3.09 -7.47 -1.20
CA VAL A 41 2.05 -7.88 -2.14
C VAL A 41 1.82 -9.37 -1.97
N LYS A 42 0.59 -9.76 -1.69
CA LYS A 42 0.22 -11.17 -1.53
C LYS A 42 -1.05 -11.50 -2.30
N PHE A 43 -1.21 -12.78 -2.59
CA PHE A 43 -2.43 -13.35 -3.15
C PHE A 43 -3.12 -14.17 -2.07
N ASP A 44 -4.39 -13.89 -1.78
CA ASP A 44 -5.14 -14.57 -0.71
C ASP A 44 -5.99 -15.77 -1.19
N GLY A 45 -5.92 -16.09 -2.48
CA GLY A 45 -6.68 -17.17 -3.12
C GLY A 45 -7.62 -16.67 -4.21
N ASP A 46 -8.25 -15.51 -3.97
CA ASP A 46 -9.20 -14.89 -4.90
C ASP A 46 -8.79 -13.47 -5.30
N HIS A 47 -8.09 -12.76 -4.40
CA HIS A 47 -7.76 -11.36 -4.55
C HIS A 47 -6.28 -11.08 -4.28
N TRP A 48 -5.83 -9.93 -4.81
CA TRP A 48 -4.51 -9.40 -4.52
C TRP A 48 -4.61 -8.41 -3.38
N VAL A 49 -3.73 -8.54 -2.41
CA VAL A 49 -3.66 -7.66 -1.26
C VAL A 49 -2.34 -6.92 -1.31
N VAL A 50 -2.41 -5.60 -1.42
CA VAL A 50 -1.25 -4.71 -1.45
C VAL A 50 -1.18 -3.96 -0.13
N ALA A 51 -0.08 -4.14 0.57
CA ALA A 51 0.29 -3.40 1.76
C ALA A 51 1.15 -2.21 1.37
N VAL A 52 0.81 -1.05 1.89
CA VAL A 52 1.56 0.17 1.58
C VAL A 52 1.73 0.99 2.84
N SER A 53 2.80 1.77 2.86
CA SER A 53 2.96 2.87 3.79
C SER A 53 3.23 4.17 3.03
N PHE A 54 2.82 5.29 3.63
CA PHE A 54 3.09 6.61 3.08
C PHE A 54 3.09 7.67 4.19
N LEU A 55 3.73 8.80 3.92
CA LEU A 55 3.64 9.98 4.77
C LEU A 55 2.51 10.87 4.31
N ARG A 56 1.70 11.33 5.27
CA ARG A 56 0.66 12.33 5.07
C ARG A 56 0.94 13.55 5.92
N LYS A 57 0.85 14.73 5.30
CA LYS A 57 0.94 16.01 5.99
C LYS A 57 -0.15 16.13 7.06
N ILE A 58 0.25 16.57 8.25
CA ILE A 58 -0.69 16.93 9.32
C ILE A 58 -1.21 18.33 8.98
N SER A 59 -2.51 18.44 8.70
CA SER A 59 -3.13 19.71 8.28
C SER A 59 -3.07 20.78 9.37
N GLU A 60 -3.25 20.37 10.63
CA GLU A 60 -3.25 21.24 11.80
C GLU A 60 -2.40 20.62 12.91
N PRO A 61 -1.05 20.74 12.82
CA PRO A 61 -0.19 20.23 13.87
C PRO A 61 -0.42 21.05 15.15
N ASN A 62 -0.52 20.37 16.29
CA ASN A 62 -0.63 21.01 17.60
C ASN A 62 0.70 21.67 17.99
N GLU A 63 0.71 22.46 19.07
CA GLU A 63 1.90 23.22 19.50
C GLU A 63 3.12 22.31 19.73
N LEU A 64 2.93 21.17 20.40
CA LEU A 64 3.99 20.20 20.64
C LEU A 64 4.56 19.63 19.32
N GLN A 65 3.69 19.26 18.38
CA GLN A 65 4.09 18.77 17.06
C GLN A 65 4.88 19.82 16.27
N ARG A 66 4.48 21.10 16.35
CA ARG A 66 5.23 22.20 15.73
C ARG A 66 6.61 22.36 16.37
N THR A 67 6.69 22.38 17.70
CA THR A 67 7.95 22.52 18.43
C THR A 67 8.91 21.37 18.13
N LEU A 68 8.39 20.15 17.96
CA LEU A 68 9.18 18.97 17.61
C LEU A 68 9.43 18.80 16.11
N GLY A 69 8.90 19.69 15.25
CA GLY A 69 9.05 19.59 13.80
C GLY A 69 8.30 18.40 13.16
N ILE A 70 7.30 17.83 13.83
CA ILE A 70 6.51 16.71 13.34
C ILE A 70 5.38 17.26 12.46
N LEU A 71 5.62 17.36 11.15
CA LEU A 71 4.69 17.90 10.17
C LEU A 71 3.99 16.84 9.32
N GLU A 72 4.46 15.60 9.41
CA GLU A 72 3.93 14.46 8.67
C GLU A 72 3.73 13.28 9.62
N ARG A 73 2.79 12.39 9.27
CA ARG A 73 2.61 11.11 9.96
C ARG A 73 2.68 9.97 8.96
N ARG A 74 3.27 8.85 9.37
CA ARG A 74 3.24 7.61 8.59
C ARG A 74 1.89 6.92 8.73
N ILE A 75 1.32 6.52 7.61
CA ILE A 75 0.06 5.81 7.50
C ILE A 75 0.34 4.47 6.83
N TYR A 76 -0.30 3.42 7.31
CA TYR A 76 -0.19 2.06 6.78
C TYR A 76 -1.56 1.58 6.34
N LYS A 77 -1.67 1.10 5.11
CA LYS A 77 -2.94 0.62 4.54
C LYS A 77 -2.76 -0.74 3.88
N ARG A 78 -3.82 -1.54 3.96
CA ARG A 78 -4.02 -2.75 3.17
C ARG A 78 -5.10 -2.47 2.13
N ILE A 79 -4.83 -2.77 0.87
CA ILE A 79 -5.78 -2.57 -0.24
C ILE A 79 -6.01 -3.92 -0.89
N THR A 80 -7.27 -4.36 -0.92
CA THR A 80 -7.68 -5.60 -1.59
C THR A 80 -8.18 -5.28 -2.99
N ILE A 81 -7.63 -5.94 -3.99
CA ILE A 81 -7.83 -5.68 -5.42
C ILE A 81 -8.30 -6.97 -6.11
N ASP A 82 -9.42 -6.90 -6.82
CA ASP A 82 -9.81 -7.90 -7.81
C ASP A 82 -9.12 -7.58 -9.13
N TRP A 83 -8.10 -8.38 -9.47
CA TRP A 83 -7.31 -8.19 -10.69
C TRP A 83 -8.09 -8.48 -11.97
N LYS A 84 -9.06 -9.40 -11.94
CA LYS A 84 -9.84 -9.75 -13.15
C LYS A 84 -10.74 -8.59 -13.56
N LYS A 85 -11.33 -7.91 -12.58
CA LYS A 85 -12.21 -6.75 -12.79
C LYS A 85 -11.50 -5.40 -12.64
N GLN A 86 -10.21 -5.41 -12.29
CA GLN A 86 -9.40 -4.22 -12.01
C GLN A 86 -10.06 -3.24 -11.04
N GLN A 87 -10.58 -3.74 -9.91
CA GLN A 87 -11.33 -2.94 -8.93
C GLN A 87 -10.76 -3.10 -7.52
N VAL A 88 -10.80 -2.01 -6.74
CA VAL A 88 -10.55 -2.07 -5.30
C VAL A 88 -11.81 -2.57 -4.60
N LEU A 89 -11.68 -3.66 -3.85
CA LEU A 89 -12.77 -4.26 -3.08
C LEU A 89 -12.86 -3.72 -1.65
N GLY A 90 -11.74 -3.28 -1.10
CA GLY A 90 -11.69 -2.79 0.27
C GLY A 90 -10.33 -2.19 0.65
N MET A 91 -10.36 -1.39 1.70
CA MET A 91 -9.19 -0.79 2.32
C MET A 91 -9.32 -0.88 3.84
N SER A 92 -8.25 -1.28 4.51
CA SER A 92 -8.19 -1.33 5.97
C SER A 92 -6.87 -0.80 6.51
N ASP A 93 -6.89 -0.36 7.77
CA ASP A 93 -5.67 -0.04 8.50
C ASP A 93 -4.83 -1.30 8.70
N TRP A 94 -3.52 -1.15 8.56
CA TRP A 94 -2.52 -2.20 8.75
C TRP A 94 -1.50 -1.69 9.79
N SER A 95 -0.90 -2.55 10.61
CA SER A 95 0.40 -2.23 11.25
C SER A 95 1.44 -3.33 10.97
N PRO A 96 2.68 -3.00 10.54
CA PRO A 96 3.74 -3.98 10.32
C PRO A 96 4.10 -4.75 11.60
N GLU A 97 3.85 -4.17 12.78
CA GLU A 97 4.09 -4.81 14.08
C GLU A 97 3.13 -5.99 14.34
N ARG A 98 2.00 -6.08 13.60
CA ARG A 98 1.05 -7.20 13.71
C ARG A 98 1.39 -8.39 12.79
N ARG A 99 2.53 -8.36 12.09
CA ARG A 99 2.94 -9.44 11.17
C ARG A 99 3.38 -10.72 11.90
N GLU A 100 3.84 -10.63 13.15
CA GLU A 100 4.31 -11.77 13.96
C GLU A 100 3.23 -12.41 14.86
N ALA A 101 1.99 -11.89 14.86
CA ALA A 101 0.93 -12.37 15.76
C ALA A 101 -0.07 -13.35 15.10
N VAL A 102 0.27 -13.92 13.93
CA VAL A 102 -0.55 -14.93 13.23
C VAL A 102 0.33 -16.11 12.85
#